data_AF-A0A3M2RMK7-F1
#
_entry.id   AF-A0A3M2RMK7-F1
#
_cell.length_a   1.000
_cell.length_b   1.000
_cell.length_c   1.000
_cell.angle_alpha   90.00
_cell.angle_beta   90.00
_cell.angle_gamma   90.00
#
_symmetry.space_group_name_H-M   'P 1'
#
loop_
_entity.id
_entity.type
_entity.pdbx_description
1 polymer ?
#
loop_
_entity_poly.entity_id
_entity_poly.type
_entity_poly.pdbx_seq_one_letter_code
_entity_poly.pdbx_strand_id
1 'polypeptide(L)'
;MATRKGPFRLVTVNTAPERAKRLIGRLIDALKEDYDITHVDNCESIDQVVPKVTEHRPNVLFCASMWTPEESDKIQALAKSIIPDIKTHAIPQGLQVEKGPDAIVEYLVEKVPPLLDS
;
A
#
# COMPACT_ATOMS: atom_id res chain seq x y z
N MET A 1 -22.74 -15.92 6.90
CA MET A 1 -21.34 -16.01 6.43
C MET A 1 -20.93 -14.61 6.04
N ALA A 2 -19.99 -14.00 6.76
CA ALA A 2 -19.47 -12.70 6.34
C ALA A 2 -18.64 -12.94 5.06
N THR A 3 -19.11 -12.40 3.94
CA THR A 3 -18.36 -12.47 2.68
C THR A 3 -17.21 -11.49 2.80
N ARG A 4 -15.98 -11.99 2.82
CA ARG A 4 -14.78 -11.13 2.82
C ARG A 4 -14.78 -10.24 1.58
N LYS A 5 -14.46 -8.95 1.74
CA LYS A 5 -14.37 -8.01 0.63
C LYS A 5 -13.05 -8.23 -0.12
N GLY A 6 -13.11 -8.39 -1.44
CA GLY A 6 -11.94 -8.63 -2.28
C GLY A 6 -12.27 -9.49 -3.50
N PRO A 7 -11.26 -9.94 -4.25
CA PRO A 7 -9.83 -9.87 -3.93
C PRO A 7 -9.21 -8.49 -4.18
N PHE A 8 -8.37 -8.01 -3.25
CA PHE A 8 -7.59 -6.79 -3.37
C PHE A 8 -6.11 -7.11 -3.59
N ARG A 9 -5.59 -6.73 -4.76
CA ARG A 9 -4.17 -6.85 -5.09
C ARG A 9 -3.44 -5.59 -4.67
N LEU A 10 -2.48 -5.72 -3.76
CA LEU A 10 -1.72 -4.62 -3.18
C LEU A 10 -0.28 -4.63 -3.70
N VAL A 11 0.17 -3.50 -4.23
CA VAL A 11 1.60 -3.23 -4.51
C VAL A 11 2.11 -2.18 -3.53
N THR A 12 3.34 -2.33 -3.07
CA THR A 12 4.00 -1.31 -2.23
C THR A 12 5.12 -0.61 -2.98
N VAL A 13 5.45 0.62 -2.59
CA VAL A 13 6.62 1.35 -3.08
C VAL A 13 7.50 1.67 -1.88
N ASN A 14 8.54 0.85 -1.67
CA ASN A 14 9.42 0.88 -0.51
C ASN A 14 10.83 0.41 -0.89
N THR A 15 11.86 1.17 -0.55
CA THR A 15 13.28 0.89 -0.84
C THR A 15 13.84 -0.17 0.13
N ALA A 16 13.09 -0.47 1.20
CA ALA A 16 13.36 -1.55 2.13
C ALA A 16 12.27 -2.63 1.99
N PRO A 17 12.38 -3.55 1.02
CA PRO A 17 11.36 -4.57 0.73
C PRO A 17 11.04 -5.45 1.94
N GLU A 18 12.05 -5.81 2.74
CA GLU A 18 11.87 -6.58 3.97
C GLU A 18 10.99 -5.86 5.01
N ARG A 19 11.09 -4.53 5.08
CA ARG A 19 10.24 -3.73 5.98
C ARG A 19 8.80 -3.67 5.46
N ALA A 20 8.63 -3.47 4.15
CA ALA A 20 7.31 -3.48 3.53
C ALA A 20 6.61 -4.82 3.75
N LYS A 21 7.27 -5.94 3.47
CA LYS A 21 6.70 -7.29 3.63
C LYS A 21 6.26 -7.55 5.07
N ARG A 22 7.05 -7.16 6.07
CA ARG A 22 6.68 -7.30 7.49
C ARG A 22 5.47 -6.43 7.85
N LEU A 23 5.48 -5.16 7.47
CA LEU A 23 4.41 -4.21 7.77
C LEU A 23 3.09 -4.65 7.13
N ILE A 24 3.13 -4.95 5.84
CA ILE A 24 1.97 -5.37 5.06
C ILE A 24 1.47 -6.74 5.50
N GLY A 25 2.38 -7.67 5.84
CA GLY A 25 1.99 -8.95 6.41
C GLY A 25 1.17 -8.80 7.69
N ARG A 26 1.56 -7.89 8.58
CA ARG A 26 0.80 -7.58 9.81
C ARG A 26 -0.55 -6.93 9.51
N LEU A 27 -0.60 -6.01 8.54
CA LEU A 27 -1.85 -5.39 8.11
C LEU A 27 -2.83 -6.42 7.53
N ILE A 28 -2.35 -7.27 6.62
CA ILE A 28 -3.16 -8.33 6.01
C ILE A 28 -3.68 -9.27 7.09
N ASP A 29 -2.83 -9.68 8.04
CA ASP A 29 -3.26 -10.55 9.14
C ASP A 29 -4.33 -9.90 10.03
N ALA A 30 -4.20 -8.60 10.31
CA ALA A 30 -5.17 -7.85 11.10
C ALA A 30 -6.53 -7.67 10.40
N LEU A 31 -6.53 -7.61 9.06
CA LEU A 31 -7.74 -7.39 8.26
C LEU A 31 -8.30 -8.66 7.60
N LYS A 32 -7.67 -9.83 7.80
CA LYS A 32 -8.00 -11.09 7.11
C LYS A 32 -9.42 -11.60 7.36
N GLU A 33 -10.07 -11.16 8.44
CA GLU A 33 -11.43 -11.56 8.76
C GLU A 33 -12.45 -10.88 7.83
N ASP A 34 -12.19 -9.62 7.46
CA ASP A 34 -13.09 -8.76 6.68
C ASP A 34 -12.65 -8.59 5.21
N TYR A 35 -11.34 -8.67 4.92
CA TYR A 35 -10.77 -8.38 3.61
C TYR A 35 -9.87 -9.51 3.10
N ASP A 36 -9.94 -9.75 1.79
CA ASP A 36 -9.02 -10.62 1.06
C ASP A 36 -7.96 -9.77 0.34
N ILE A 37 -6.86 -9.48 1.03
CA ILE A 37 -5.76 -8.64 0.54
C ILE A 37 -4.55 -9.52 0.25
N THR A 38 -4.03 -9.42 -0.98
CA THR A 38 -2.81 -10.10 -1.40
C THR A 38 -1.74 -9.08 -1.75
N HIS A 39 -0.60 -9.12 -1.04
CA HIS A 39 0.60 -8.37 -1.42
C HIS A 39 1.25 -9.05 -2.62
N VAL A 40 1.17 -8.42 -3.80
CA VAL A 40 1.64 -9.04 -5.05
C VAL A 40 3.08 -8.68 -5.37
N ASP A 41 3.52 -7.46 -5.07
CA ASP A 41 4.90 -7.02 -5.34
C ASP A 41 5.29 -5.72 -4.58
N ASN A 42 6.58 -5.42 -4.54
CA ASN A 42 7.16 -4.21 -3.99
C ASN A 42 8.06 -3.49 -5.02
N CYS A 43 7.82 -2.21 -5.26
CA CYS A 43 8.68 -1.33 -6.04
C CYS A 43 9.76 -0.73 -5.12
N GLU A 44 11.03 -1.01 -5.40
CA GLU A 44 12.17 -0.45 -4.66
C GLU A 44 12.55 0.97 -5.11
N SER A 45 12.05 1.38 -6.27
CA SER A 45 12.25 2.71 -6.86
C SER A 45 11.00 3.20 -7.59
N ILE A 46 10.92 4.51 -7.83
CA ILE A 46 9.80 5.14 -8.55
C ILE A 46 9.70 4.60 -9.98
N ASP A 47 10.84 4.34 -10.63
CA ASP A 47 10.88 3.82 -12.00
C ASP A 47 10.26 2.42 -12.15
N GLN A 48 10.22 1.64 -11.06
CA GLN A 48 9.57 0.33 -11.05
C GLN A 48 8.05 0.38 -10.95
N VAL A 49 7.47 1.55 -10.61
CA VAL A 49 6.02 1.69 -10.43
C VAL A 49 5.27 1.38 -11.72
N VAL A 50 5.67 2.00 -12.83
CA VAL A 50 5.01 1.81 -14.14
C VAL A 50 5.03 0.33 -14.59
N PRO A 51 6.19 -0.35 -14.69
CA PRO A 51 6.21 -1.74 -15.14
C PRO A 51 5.45 -2.67 -14.19
N LYS A 52 5.59 -2.53 -12.87
CA LYS A 52 4.93 -3.42 -11.89
C LYS A 52 3.42 -3.19 -11.83
N VAL A 53 2.95 -1.95 -11.90
CA VAL A 53 1.51 -1.65 -11.97
C VAL A 53 0.92 -2.17 -13.29
N THR A 54 1.65 -2.07 -14.39
CA THR A 54 1.23 -2.61 -15.69
C THR A 54 1.13 -4.14 -15.66
N GLU A 55 2.13 -4.82 -15.10
CA GLU A 55 2.20 -6.29 -15.02
C GLU A 55 1.16 -6.87 -14.06
N HIS A 56 1.12 -6.36 -12.83
CA HIS A 56 0.30 -6.96 -11.78
C HIS A 56 -1.12 -6.41 -11.71
N ARG A 57 -1.40 -5.29 -12.37
CA ARG A 57 -2.68 -4.56 -12.33
C ARG A 57 -3.30 -4.52 -10.91
N PRO A 58 -2.61 -3.94 -9.93
CA PRO A 58 -3.09 -3.89 -8.55
C PRO A 58 -4.36 -3.05 -8.41
N ASN A 59 -5.17 -3.38 -7.40
CA ASN A 59 -6.30 -2.56 -6.98
C ASN A 59 -5.86 -1.43 -6.05
N VAL A 60 -4.74 -1.64 -5.33
CA VAL A 60 -4.27 -0.77 -4.27
C VAL A 60 -2.76 -0.57 -4.38
N LEU A 61 -2.28 0.66 -4.21
CA LEU A 61 -0.87 0.99 -4.12
C LEU A 61 -0.55 1.80 -2.86
N PHE A 62 0.40 1.32 -2.06
CA PHE A 62 0.88 2.02 -0.87
C PHE A 62 2.28 2.61 -1.08
N CYS A 63 2.41 3.90 -0.79
CA CYS A 63 3.68 4.62 -0.77
C CYS A 63 4.21 4.67 0.68
N ALA A 64 5.46 4.23 0.88
CA ALA A 64 6.09 4.20 2.20
C ALA A 64 6.44 5.61 2.72
N SER A 65 6.49 5.76 4.05
CA SER A 65 6.75 7.03 4.78
C SER A 65 8.17 7.59 4.64
N MET A 66 9.01 6.97 3.82
CA MET A 66 10.38 7.44 3.55
C MET A 66 10.42 8.36 2.32
N TRP A 67 9.40 8.27 1.44
CA TRP A 67 9.27 9.14 0.28
C TRP A 67 8.79 10.51 0.71
N THR A 68 9.27 11.54 0.04
CA THR A 68 8.75 12.90 0.20
C THR A 68 7.30 12.99 -0.31
N PRO A 69 6.55 14.05 0.06
CA PRO A 69 5.22 14.30 -0.50
C PRO A 69 5.24 14.38 -2.03
N GLU A 70 6.23 15.08 -2.61
CA GLU A 70 6.39 15.25 -4.06
C GLU A 70 6.64 13.91 -4.77
N GLU A 71 7.51 13.06 -4.21
CA GLU A 71 7.75 11.71 -4.72
C GLU A 71 6.51 10.83 -4.59
N SER A 72 5.78 10.93 -3.48
CA SER A 72 4.55 10.19 -3.25
C SER A 72 3.47 10.61 -4.25
N ASP A 73 3.31 11.90 -4.54
CA ASP A 73 2.39 12.40 -5.56
C ASP A 73 2.78 11.90 -6.94
N LYS A 74 4.08 11.91 -7.26
CA LYS A 74 4.59 11.36 -8.52
C LYS A 74 4.29 9.86 -8.65
N ILE A 75 4.56 9.07 -7.62
CA ILE A 75 4.26 7.62 -7.58
C ILE A 75 2.77 7.37 -7.83
N GLN A 76 1.91 8.13 -7.15
CA GLN A 76 0.46 8.00 -7.29
C GLN A 76 -0.02 8.40 -8.69
N ALA A 77 0.52 9.49 -9.25
CA ALA A 77 0.21 9.93 -10.61
C ALA A 77 0.64 8.87 -11.65
N LEU A 78 1.81 8.27 -11.50
CA LEU A 78 2.27 7.19 -12.37
C LEU A 78 1.34 5.98 -12.31
N ALA A 79 0.94 5.57 -11.11
CA ALA A 79 0.01 4.46 -10.94
C ALA A 79 -1.36 4.74 -11.57
N LYS A 80 -1.92 5.94 -11.32
CA LYS A 80 -3.20 6.40 -11.89
C LYS A 80 -3.15 6.57 -13.41
N SER A 81 -2.00 6.90 -13.97
CA SER A 81 -1.81 6.94 -15.42
C SER A 81 -1.96 5.58 -16.09
N ILE A 82 -1.76 4.47 -15.36
CA ILE A 82 -1.90 3.10 -15.87
C ILE A 82 -3.26 2.51 -15.50
N ILE A 83 -3.74 2.80 -14.29
CA ILE A 83 -5.01 2.32 -13.74
C ILE A 83 -5.71 3.53 -13.08
N PRO A 84 -6.59 4.25 -13.80
CA PRO A 84 -7.22 5.47 -13.28
C PRO A 84 -7.95 5.27 -11.95
N ASP A 85 -8.58 4.10 -11.77
CA ASP A 85 -9.36 3.74 -10.59
C ASP A 85 -8.52 3.07 -9.47
N ILE A 86 -7.19 3.09 -9.56
CA ILE A 86 -6.34 2.50 -8.51
C ILE A 86 -6.46 3.29 -7.21
N LYS A 87 -6.67 2.57 -6.11
CA LYS A 87 -6.70 3.14 -4.77
C LYS A 87 -5.27 3.40 -4.32
N THR A 88 -4.95 4.64 -3.97
CA THR A 88 -3.60 4.99 -3.51
C THR A 88 -3.60 5.48 -2.08
N HIS A 89 -2.57 5.11 -1.32
CA HIS A 89 -2.35 5.64 0.02
C HIS A 89 -0.87 5.95 0.21
N ALA A 90 -0.56 7.18 0.63
CA ALA A 90 0.77 7.56 1.03
C ALA A 90 0.85 7.65 2.55
N ILE A 91 1.74 6.86 3.14
CA ILE A 91 1.98 6.92 4.57
C ILE A 91 2.72 8.23 4.86
N PRO A 92 2.25 9.07 5.82
CA PRO A 92 2.88 10.34 6.12
C PRO A 92 4.38 10.22 6.37
N GLN A 93 5.16 11.13 5.79
CA GLN A 93 6.62 11.10 5.89
C GLN A 93 7.05 11.16 7.37
N GLY A 94 8.01 10.32 7.76
CA GLY A 94 8.56 10.30 9.12
C GLY A 94 7.68 9.60 10.19
N LEU A 95 6.45 9.19 9.86
CA LEU A 95 5.54 8.54 10.82
C LEU A 95 6.15 7.29 11.47
N GLN A 96 6.92 6.51 10.70
CA GLN A 96 7.62 5.32 11.20
C GLN A 96 8.68 5.63 12.25
N VAL A 97 9.36 6.77 12.12
CA VAL A 97 10.40 7.19 13.05
C VAL A 97 9.76 7.75 14.32
N GLU A 98 8.68 8.51 14.18
CA GLU A 98 8.00 9.17 15.29
C GLU A 98 7.24 8.19 16.18
N LYS A 99 6.52 7.23 15.59
CA LYS A 99 5.59 6.35 16.33
C LYS A 99 6.04 4.89 16.41
N GLY A 100 7.12 4.53 15.71
CA GLY A 100 7.60 3.16 15.65
C GLY A 100 6.77 2.26 14.73
N PRO A 101 7.21 1.00 14.52
CA PRO A 101 6.62 0.09 13.54
C PRO A 101 5.20 -0.40 13.90
N ASP A 102 4.88 -0.54 15.20
CA ASP A 102 3.56 -1.00 15.66
C ASP A 102 2.47 0.03 15.40
N ALA A 103 2.74 1.31 15.70
CA ALA A 103 1.78 2.38 15.50
C ALA A 103 1.43 2.62 14.02
N ILE A 104 2.32 2.27 13.09
CA ILE A 104 2.00 2.33 11.65
C ILE A 104 0.95 1.28 11.30
N VAL A 105 1.03 0.08 11.88
CA VAL A 105 0.05 -0.98 11.62
C VAL A 105 -1.31 -0.54 12.13
N GLU A 106 -1.40 0.01 13.34
CA GLU A 106 -2.65 0.56 13.88
C GLU A 106 -3.21 1.68 12.99
N TYR A 107 -2.34 2.60 12.55
CA TYR A 107 -2.71 3.65 11.62
C TYR A 107 -3.27 3.09 10.30
N LEU A 108 -2.62 2.09 9.72
CA LEU A 108 -3.07 1.46 8.48
C LEU A 108 -4.38 0.69 8.70
N VAL A 109 -4.55 -0.03 9.81
CA VAL A 109 -5.80 -0.72 10.14
C VAL A 109 -6.97 0.27 10.27
N GLU A 110 -6.72 1.51 10.72
CA GLU A 110 -7.74 2.56 10.76
C GLU A 110 -8.02 3.17 9.36
N LYS A 111 -6.97 3.40 8.55
CA LYS A 111 -7.10 4.13 7.27
C LYS A 111 -7.41 3.25 6.05
N VAL A 112 -7.02 1.98 6.07
CA VAL A 112 -7.15 1.08 4.91
C VAL A 112 -8.60 0.63 4.68
N PRO A 113 -9.39 0.22 5.69
CA PRO A 113 -10.79 -0.16 5.49
C PRO A 113 -11.64 0.89 4.74
N PRO A 114 -11.69 2.18 5.17
CA PRO A 114 -12.48 3.17 4.45
C PRO A 114 -11.94 3.44 3.04
N LEU A 115 -10.63 3.30 2.81
CA LEU A 115 -10.04 3.37 1.47
C LEU A 115 -10.54 2.21 0.60
N LEU A 116 -10.52 0.98 1.10
CA LEU A 116 -10.97 -0.22 0.37
C LEU A 116 -12.49 -0.24 0.12
N ASP A 117 -13.26 0.45 0.96
CA ASP A 117 -14.71 0.58 0.83
C ASP A 117 -15.18 1.75 -0.05
N SER A 118 -14.29 2.70 -0.37
CA SER A 118 -14.61 3.87 -1.21
C SER A 118 -14.77 3.56 -2.69
#